data_AF-F8IH84-F1
#
_entry.id   AF-F8IH84-F1
#
_cell.length_a   1.000
_cell.length_b   1.000
_cell.length_c   1.000
_cell.angle_alpha   90.00
_cell.angle_beta   90.00
_cell.angle_gamma   90.00
#
_symmetry.space_group_name_H-M   'P 1'
#
loop_
_entity.id
_entity.type
_entity.pdbx_description
1 polymer ?
#
loop_
_entity_poly.entity_id
_entity_poly.type
_entity_poly.pdbx_seq_one_letter_code
_entity_poly.pdbx_strand_id
1 'polypeptide(L)'
;MDTDVIRSRLEKARERLIDRLNGAETSASIRNAMRDEFSELAMYDNHPADVASELALRSQAVGERLRDERALADVEDALSRIRHGTYGQCESCGRPIPPDRLEAIPTARRCVDCEQEAEAKQVSAHRPVEEDVLAPSFGQFDRDGADETGYDGEDALQDVLRHDRPVQGLARYDEPDLDDDAGYVESVDRISEDDYRRTLPSPAQLLTDYDEP
;
A
#
# COMPACT_ATOMS: atom_id res chain seq x y z
N MET A 1 18.13 -24.42 26.69
CA MET A 1 18.25 -23.41 25.62
C MET A 1 19.65 -22.83 25.71
N ASP A 2 20.46 -22.99 24.66
CA ASP A 2 21.84 -22.48 24.66
C ASP A 2 21.84 -20.97 24.38
N THR A 3 21.91 -20.18 25.45
CA THR A 3 21.94 -18.72 25.39
C THR A 3 23.15 -18.19 24.62
N ASP A 4 24.24 -18.95 24.56
CA ASP A 4 25.45 -18.56 23.82
C ASP A 4 25.27 -18.67 22.31
N VAL A 5 24.52 -19.67 21.82
CA VAL A 5 24.20 -19.81 20.40
C VAL A 5 23.29 -18.66 19.95
N ILE A 6 22.29 -18.32 20.77
CA ILE A 6 21.39 -17.19 20.52
C ILE A 6 22.16 -15.87 20.54
N ARG A 7 23.05 -15.67 21.52
CA ARG A 7 23.90 -14.48 21.60
C ARG A 7 24.74 -14.30 20.33
N SER A 8 25.43 -15.36 19.89
CA SER A 8 26.24 -15.29 18.65
C SER A 8 25.39 -14.98 17.42
N ARG A 9 24.17 -15.52 17.34
CA ARG A 9 23.22 -15.21 16.25
C ARG A 9 22.78 -13.74 16.28
N LEU A 10 22.49 -13.20 17.46
CA LEU A 10 22.12 -11.79 17.64
C LEU A 10 23.29 -10.84 17.36
N GLU A 11 24.51 -11.19 17.73
CA GLU A 11 25.72 -10.40 17.42
C GLU A 11 25.97 -10.31 15.91
N LYS A 12 25.85 -11.45 15.19
CA LYS A 12 25.92 -11.46 13.72
C LYS A 12 24.80 -10.65 13.08
N ALA A 13 23.59 -10.68 13.66
CA ALA A 13 22.47 -9.87 13.17
C ALA A 13 22.72 -8.38 13.39
N ARG A 14 23.27 -8.00 14.56
CA ARG A 14 23.66 -6.62 14.88
C ARG A 14 24.69 -6.08 13.89
N GLU A 15 25.76 -6.84 13.63
CA GLU A 15 26.81 -6.46 12.68
C GLU A 15 26.22 -6.23 11.28
N ARG A 16 25.41 -7.16 10.77
CA ARG A 16 24.74 -7.01 9.47
C ARG A 16 23.83 -5.79 9.38
N LEU A 17 23.09 -5.47 10.46
CA LEU A 17 22.20 -4.30 10.50
C LEU A 17 23.00 -3.00 10.52
N ILE A 18 24.10 -2.95 11.28
CA ILE A 18 25.02 -1.80 11.31
C ILE A 18 25.66 -1.60 9.94
N ASP A 19 26.12 -2.66 9.29
CA ASP A 19 26.69 -2.59 7.94
C ASP A 19 25.68 -2.08 6.92
N ARG A 20 24.42 -2.51 7.01
CA ARG A 20 23.34 -1.99 6.14
C ARG A 20 23.06 -0.50 6.38
N LEU A 21 22.99 -0.07 7.64
CA LEU A 21 22.73 1.32 7.99
C LEU A 21 23.90 2.24 7.59
N ASN A 22 25.14 1.80 7.81
CA ASN A 22 26.35 2.54 7.41
C ASN A 22 26.56 2.52 5.88
N GLY A 23 26.27 1.40 5.22
CA GLY A 23 26.32 1.26 3.77
C GLY A 23 25.35 2.22 3.07
N ALA A 24 24.15 2.39 3.63
CA ALA A 24 23.17 3.37 3.15
C ALA A 24 23.66 4.82 3.28
N GLU A 25 24.48 5.14 4.29
CA GLU A 25 25.12 6.46 4.39
C GLU A 25 26.17 6.69 3.29
N THR A 26 26.85 5.63 2.84
CA THR A 26 27.88 5.71 1.80
C THR A 26 27.36 5.70 0.36
N SER A 27 26.22 5.07 0.07
CA SER A 27 25.70 4.94 -1.30
C SER A 27 24.71 6.02 -1.72
N ALA A 28 23.95 6.58 -0.78
CA ALA A 28 23.01 7.65 -1.05
C ALA A 28 22.53 8.18 0.30
N SER A 29 23.19 9.22 0.80
CA SER A 29 22.49 10.07 1.75
C SER A 29 21.19 10.49 1.05
N ILE A 30 20.05 10.09 1.60
CA ILE A 30 18.71 10.54 1.16
C ILE A 30 18.68 12.08 1.01
N ARG A 31 19.60 12.80 1.69
CA ARG A 31 19.85 14.24 1.53
C ARG A 31 20.78 14.62 0.37
N ASN A 32 21.80 13.84 0.01
CA ASN A 32 22.75 14.20 -1.05
C ASN A 32 22.34 13.68 -2.44
N ALA A 33 21.68 12.53 -2.54
CA ALA A 33 21.13 12.05 -3.82
C ALA A 33 20.16 13.08 -4.41
N MET A 34 19.27 13.64 -3.57
CA MET A 34 18.38 14.75 -3.93
C MET A 34 19.12 16.04 -4.29
N ARG A 35 20.35 16.24 -3.82
CA ARG A 35 21.07 17.47 -4.17
C ARG A 35 21.75 17.31 -5.52
N ASP A 36 22.38 16.18 -5.79
CA ASP A 36 23.08 15.97 -7.06
C ASP A 36 22.09 15.71 -8.22
N GLU A 37 20.95 15.06 -7.97
CA GLU A 37 19.92 14.77 -8.99
C GLU A 37 19.08 16.01 -9.35
N PHE A 38 18.74 16.86 -8.38
CA PHE A 38 18.03 18.13 -8.63
C PHE A 38 18.94 19.34 -8.91
N SER A 39 20.26 19.22 -8.72
CA SER A 39 21.22 20.30 -9.01
C SER A 39 21.67 20.32 -10.47
N GLU A 40 21.58 19.18 -11.18
CA GLU A 40 22.04 19.06 -12.57
C GLU A 40 20.90 19.05 -13.59
N LEU A 41 19.66 18.69 -13.21
CA LEU A 41 18.46 18.87 -14.04
C LEU A 41 17.58 19.99 -13.50
N ALA A 42 17.26 20.97 -14.34
CA ALA A 42 16.24 21.96 -14.02
C ALA A 42 14.90 21.23 -13.79
N MET A 43 14.28 21.40 -12.62
CA MET A 43 12.93 20.90 -12.28
C MET A 43 11.82 21.31 -13.28
N TYR A 44 12.14 22.11 -14.28
CA TYR A 44 11.24 22.56 -15.33
C TYR A 44 11.00 21.52 -16.43
N ASP A 45 11.90 20.55 -16.62
CA ASP A 45 11.82 19.55 -17.71
C ASP A 45 11.52 18.12 -17.22
N ASN A 46 11.32 17.92 -15.92
CA ASN A 46 10.98 16.59 -15.38
C ASN A 46 9.50 16.28 -15.61
N HIS A 47 9.21 15.12 -16.21
CA HIS A 47 7.84 14.66 -16.35
C HIS A 47 7.24 14.35 -14.97
N PRO A 48 5.99 14.76 -14.66
CA PRO A 48 5.39 14.54 -13.34
C PRO A 48 5.36 13.07 -12.91
N ALA A 49 5.30 12.12 -13.84
CA ALA A 49 5.35 10.70 -13.52
C ALA A 49 6.74 10.24 -13.03
N ASP A 50 7.82 10.86 -13.51
CA ASP A 50 9.18 10.54 -13.08
C ASP A 50 9.40 11.03 -11.65
N VAL A 51 8.96 12.26 -11.36
CA VAL A 51 8.97 12.84 -10.00
C VAL A 51 8.17 11.97 -9.01
N ALA A 52 7.02 11.45 -9.44
CA ALA A 52 6.22 10.55 -8.62
C ALA A 52 6.94 9.23 -8.33
N SER A 53 7.60 8.66 -9.34
CA SER A 53 8.36 7.41 -9.22
C SER A 53 9.56 7.57 -8.28
N GLU A 54 10.32 8.66 -8.41
CA GLU A 54 11.43 8.99 -7.52
C GLU A 54 10.96 9.16 -6.06
N LEU A 55 9.85 9.89 -5.85
CA LEU A 55 9.29 10.08 -4.52
C LEU A 55 8.87 8.73 -3.89
N ALA A 56 8.26 7.84 -4.68
CA ALA A 56 7.87 6.52 -4.21
C ALA A 56 9.10 5.70 -3.77
N LEU A 57 10.15 5.65 -4.59
CA LEU A 57 11.41 4.96 -4.27
C LEU A 57 12.06 5.54 -3.00
N ARG A 58 12.05 6.87 -2.85
CA ARG A 58 12.54 7.54 -1.64
C ARG A 58 11.74 7.14 -0.41
N SER A 59 10.41 7.14 -0.51
CA SER A 59 9.54 6.77 0.61
C SER A 59 9.81 5.34 1.08
N GLN A 60 10.05 4.42 0.12
CA GLN A 60 10.46 3.05 0.41
C GLN A 60 11.80 3.00 1.13
N ALA A 61 12.83 3.71 0.64
CA ALA A 61 14.15 3.74 1.26
C ALA A 61 14.12 4.28 2.70
N VAL A 62 13.34 5.33 2.95
CA VAL A 62 13.10 5.84 4.32
C VAL A 62 12.43 4.78 5.19
N GLY A 63 11.42 4.09 4.64
CA GLY A 63 10.74 3.00 5.34
C GLY A 63 11.68 1.84 5.68
N GLU A 64 12.54 1.43 4.76
CA GLU A 64 13.57 0.39 4.97
C GLU A 64 14.55 0.79 6.07
N ARG A 65 15.07 2.02 6.03
CA ARG A 65 15.99 2.54 7.05
C ARG A 65 15.35 2.55 8.43
N LEU A 66 14.11 3.05 8.54
CA LEU A 66 13.38 3.05 9.82
C LEU A 66 13.07 1.63 10.32
N ARG A 67 12.88 0.65 9.43
CA ARG A 67 12.73 -0.76 9.83
C ARG A 67 14.04 -1.32 10.36
N ASP A 68 15.16 -1.05 9.69
CA ASP A 68 16.48 -1.51 10.10
C ASP A 68 16.92 -0.89 11.45
N GLU A 69 16.66 0.40 11.67
CA GLU A 69 16.91 1.09 12.95
C GLU A 69 16.12 0.45 14.11
N ARG A 70 14.83 0.14 13.88
CA ARG A 70 14.00 -0.55 14.89
C ARG A 70 14.50 -1.97 15.16
N ALA A 71 14.83 -2.72 14.11
CA ALA A 71 15.37 -4.06 14.25
C ALA A 71 16.71 -4.07 15.01
N LEU A 72 17.57 -3.06 14.77
CA LEU A 72 18.82 -2.90 15.52
C LEU A 72 18.54 -2.65 17.01
N ALA A 73 17.61 -1.74 17.33
CA ALA A 73 17.21 -1.48 18.71
C ALA A 73 16.65 -2.74 19.40
N ASP A 74 15.87 -3.56 18.69
CA ASP A 74 15.35 -4.83 19.21
C ASP A 74 16.45 -5.87 19.48
N VAL A 75 17.45 -5.94 18.60
CA VAL A 75 18.62 -6.83 18.79
C VAL A 75 19.47 -6.37 19.98
N GLU A 76 19.72 -5.07 20.11
CA GLU A 76 20.51 -4.53 21.22
C GLU A 76 19.82 -4.70 22.57
N ASP A 77 18.49 -4.54 22.60
CA ASP A 77 17.66 -4.84 23.75
C ASP A 77 17.73 -6.33 24.14
N ALA A 78 17.58 -7.24 23.17
CA ALA A 78 17.68 -8.68 23.41
C ALA A 78 19.07 -9.07 23.97
N LEU A 79 20.15 -8.53 23.39
CA LEU A 79 21.51 -8.71 23.90
C LEU A 79 21.66 -8.16 25.32
N SER A 80 21.03 -7.01 25.63
CA SER A 80 21.00 -6.46 26.98
C SER A 80 20.31 -7.40 27.96
N ARG A 81 19.14 -7.95 27.61
CA ARG A 81 18.41 -8.93 28.44
C ARG A 81 19.23 -10.21 28.69
N ILE A 82 20.01 -10.66 27.70
CA ILE A 82 20.95 -11.78 27.87
C ILE A 82 22.04 -11.42 28.89
N ARG A 83 22.61 -10.21 28.84
CA ARG A 83 23.63 -9.77 29.82
C ARG A 83 23.09 -9.66 31.23
N HIS A 84 21.85 -9.22 31.40
CA HIS A 84 21.20 -9.07 32.70
C HIS A 84 20.57 -10.37 33.23
N GLY A 85 20.58 -11.45 32.44
CA GLY A 85 19.98 -12.73 32.83
C GLY A 85 18.44 -12.75 32.82
N THR A 86 17.78 -11.74 32.26
CA THR A 86 16.31 -11.63 32.15
C THR A 86 15.77 -12.15 30.81
N TYR A 87 16.65 -12.67 29.96
CA TYR A 87 16.27 -13.22 28.66
C TYR A 87 15.29 -14.39 28.79
N GLY A 88 14.25 -14.37 27.98
CA GLY A 88 13.19 -15.38 27.99
C GLY A 88 12.10 -15.18 29.04
N GLN A 89 12.04 -14.03 29.71
CA GLN A 89 10.90 -13.61 30.52
C GLN A 89 10.11 -12.50 29.80
N CYS A 90 8.78 -12.59 29.86
CA CYS A 90 7.90 -11.60 29.25
C CYS A 90 7.91 -10.29 30.06
N GLU A 91 8.17 -9.16 29.38
CA GLU A 91 8.20 -7.83 30.02
C GLU A 91 6.84 -7.37 30.59
N SER A 92 5.73 -7.87 30.04
CA SER A 92 4.38 -7.45 30.44
C SER A 92 3.82 -8.26 31.61
N CYS A 93 3.98 -9.59 31.60
CA CYS A 93 3.38 -10.47 32.61
C CYS A 93 4.39 -11.25 33.46
N GLY A 94 5.69 -11.15 33.18
CA GLY A 94 6.75 -11.88 33.90
C GLY A 94 6.80 -13.39 33.66
N ARG A 95 5.86 -13.96 32.89
CA ARG A 95 5.84 -15.38 32.55
C ARG A 95 7.00 -15.76 31.60
N PRO A 96 7.52 -16.99 31.65
CA PRO A 96 8.54 -17.44 30.72
C PRO A 96 7.98 -17.47 29.28
N ILE A 97 8.78 -17.01 28.33
CA ILE A 97 8.48 -17.05 26.90
C ILE A 97 8.79 -18.47 26.39
N PRO A 98 7.88 -19.11 25.60
CA PRO A 98 8.12 -20.44 25.06
C PRO A 98 9.44 -20.53 24.29
N PRO A 99 10.22 -21.61 24.44
CA PRO A 99 11.53 -21.73 23.82
C PRO A 99 11.45 -21.69 22.29
N ASP A 100 10.45 -22.38 21.71
CA ASP A 100 10.18 -22.41 20.27
C ASP A 100 9.99 -21.00 19.68
N ARG A 101 9.38 -20.08 20.45
CA ARG A 101 9.20 -18.67 20.03
C ARG A 101 10.54 -17.93 19.99
N LEU A 102 11.43 -18.16 20.95
CA LEU A 102 12.74 -17.51 21.01
C LEU A 102 13.72 -18.09 19.98
N GLU A 103 13.55 -19.36 19.60
CA GLU A 103 14.32 -19.97 18.50
C GLU A 103 13.91 -19.40 17.14
N ALA A 104 12.61 -19.19 16.93
CA ALA A 104 12.06 -18.55 15.73
C ALA A 104 12.33 -17.05 15.69
N ILE A 105 12.08 -16.34 16.80
CA ILE A 105 12.19 -14.88 16.95
C ILE A 105 13.05 -14.55 18.18
N PRO A 106 14.38 -14.49 18.03
CA PRO A 106 15.30 -14.26 19.14
C PRO A 106 15.15 -12.90 19.85
N THR A 107 14.52 -11.92 19.20
CA THR A 107 14.30 -10.57 19.71
C THR A 107 13.00 -10.42 20.51
N ALA A 108 12.16 -11.46 20.59
CA ALA A 108 10.85 -11.39 21.22
C ALA A 108 10.93 -10.89 22.69
N ARG A 109 10.11 -9.88 23.02
CA ARG A 109 10.01 -9.25 24.36
C ARG A 109 8.84 -9.78 25.20
N ARG A 110 7.81 -10.30 24.52
CA ARG A 110 6.55 -10.72 25.14
C ARG A 110 6.15 -12.14 24.77
N CYS A 111 5.33 -12.75 25.63
CA CYS A 111 4.63 -13.99 25.31
C CYS A 111 3.54 -13.73 24.26
N VAL A 112 3.02 -14.80 23.65
CA VAL A 112 2.01 -14.70 22.58
C VAL A 112 0.78 -13.93 23.03
N ASP A 113 0.24 -14.26 24.21
CA ASP A 113 -0.95 -13.58 24.77
C ASP A 113 -0.74 -12.06 24.90
N CYS A 114 0.39 -11.65 25.50
CA CYS A 114 0.69 -10.23 25.71
C CYS A 114 1.07 -9.50 24.42
N GLU A 115 1.59 -10.21 23.41
CA GLU A 115 1.83 -9.64 22.09
C GLU A 115 0.50 -9.35 21.39
N GLN A 116 -0.43 -10.32 21.38
CA GLN A 116 -1.75 -10.15 20.78
C GLN A 116 -2.53 -8.99 21.41
N GLU A 117 -2.49 -8.87 22.73
CA GLU A 117 -3.11 -7.73 23.42
C GLU A 117 -2.47 -6.38 23.07
N ALA A 118 -1.16 -6.37 22.81
CA ALA A 118 -0.45 -5.15 22.42
C ALA A 118 -0.75 -4.76 20.97
N GLU A 119 -0.79 -5.73 20.06
CA GLU A 119 -1.17 -5.54 18.66
C GLU A 119 -2.62 -5.06 18.55
N ALA A 120 -3.54 -5.66 19.31
CA ALA A 120 -4.94 -5.23 19.34
C ALA A 120 -5.13 -3.78 19.82
N LYS A 121 -4.23 -3.27 20.65
CA LYS A 121 -4.22 -1.87 21.10
C LYS A 121 -3.49 -0.93 20.15
N GLN A 122 -2.69 -1.46 19.22
CA GLN A 122 -2.00 -0.70 18.17
C GLN A 122 -2.89 -0.44 16.95
N VAL A 123 -4.22 -0.37 17.12
CA VAL A 123 -5.05 0.33 16.14
C VAL A 123 -4.54 1.77 16.12
N SER A 124 -3.98 2.20 14.98
CA SER A 124 -3.24 3.45 14.90
C SER A 124 -4.11 4.60 15.38
N ALA A 125 -3.60 5.43 16.28
CA ALA A 125 -4.26 6.68 16.65
C ALA A 125 -4.25 7.71 15.50
N HIS A 126 -3.67 7.35 14.36
CA HIS A 126 -3.48 8.17 13.16
C HIS A 126 -4.01 7.44 11.93
N ARG A 127 -5.18 6.82 12.10
CA ARG A 127 -6.03 6.45 10.97
C ARG A 127 -6.43 7.73 10.22
N PRO A 128 -6.36 7.77 8.88
CA PRO A 128 -6.79 8.93 8.11
C PRO A 128 -8.23 9.33 8.48
N VAL A 129 -8.54 10.62 8.48
CA VAL A 129 -9.89 11.12 8.81
C VAL A 129 -10.95 10.56 7.85
N GLU A 130 -10.53 10.15 6.66
CA GLU A 130 -11.34 9.49 5.65
C GLU A 130 -11.91 8.16 6.19
N GLU A 131 -11.20 7.43 7.05
CA GLU A 131 -11.71 6.20 7.65
C GLU A 131 -12.88 6.42 8.61
N ASP A 132 -13.01 7.62 9.20
CA ASP A 132 -14.21 7.99 9.97
C ASP A 132 -15.44 8.16 9.08
N VAL A 133 -15.24 8.49 7.79
CA VAL A 133 -16.30 8.64 6.78
C VAL A 133 -16.57 7.31 6.06
N LEU A 134 -15.57 6.44 5.97
CA LEU A 134 -15.72 5.05 5.51
C LEU A 134 -16.45 4.17 6.54
N ALA A 135 -16.78 4.71 7.71
CA ALA A 135 -17.75 4.13 8.61
C ALA A 135 -19.15 4.65 8.20
N PRO A 136 -19.99 3.78 7.65
CA PRO A 136 -19.97 2.33 7.78
C PRO A 136 -19.39 1.66 6.52
N SER A 137 -18.80 0.46 6.71
CA SER A 137 -18.18 -0.31 5.63
C SER A 137 -19.13 -0.48 4.45
N PHE A 138 -18.58 -0.71 3.25
CA PHE A 138 -19.35 -0.91 2.01
C PHE A 138 -20.59 -1.80 2.17
N GLY A 139 -20.56 -2.83 3.02
CA GLY A 139 -21.70 -3.71 3.30
C GLY A 139 -22.73 -3.24 4.33
N GLN A 140 -22.80 -1.94 4.68
CA GLN A 140 -23.90 -1.45 5.53
C GLN A 140 -25.22 -1.35 4.77
N PHE A 141 -25.14 -1.19 3.45
CA PHE A 141 -26.29 -1.01 2.58
C PHE A 141 -26.71 -2.30 1.88
N ASP A 142 -25.93 -3.38 2.01
CA ASP A 142 -26.24 -4.72 1.52
C ASP A 142 -27.17 -5.36 2.54
N ARG A 143 -28.49 -5.25 2.33
CA ARG A 143 -29.51 -5.66 3.31
C ARG A 143 -29.83 -7.16 3.21
N ASP A 144 -28.87 -8.00 2.86
CA ASP A 144 -29.02 -9.44 2.59
C ASP A 144 -29.65 -10.24 3.73
N GLY A 145 -29.50 -9.78 4.98
CA GLY A 145 -30.04 -10.44 6.17
C GLY A 145 -31.46 -10.01 6.57
N ALA A 146 -32.02 -8.99 5.92
CA ALA A 146 -33.38 -8.53 6.15
C ALA A 146 -34.34 -9.21 5.16
N ASP A 147 -35.56 -9.54 5.61
CA ASP A 147 -36.66 -9.97 4.72
C ASP A 147 -37.23 -8.73 3.99
N GLU A 148 -36.36 -8.00 3.28
CA GLU A 148 -36.63 -6.72 2.67
C GLU A 148 -36.10 -6.76 1.23
N THR A 149 -37.00 -6.81 0.25
CA THR A 149 -36.67 -6.87 -1.19
C THR A 149 -36.51 -5.47 -1.80
N GLY A 150 -36.11 -4.49 -0.99
CA GLY A 150 -35.97 -3.10 -1.42
C GLY A 150 -34.62 -2.85 -2.06
N TYR A 151 -34.56 -1.86 -2.96
CA TYR A 151 -33.33 -1.46 -3.64
C TYR A 151 -32.22 -1.09 -2.64
N ASP A 152 -31.08 -1.76 -2.73
CA ASP A 152 -30.02 -1.66 -1.73
C ASP A 152 -28.62 -1.40 -2.32
N GLY A 153 -27.58 -1.52 -1.51
CA GLY A 153 -26.19 -1.28 -1.94
C GLY A 153 -25.71 -2.25 -3.01
N GLU A 154 -26.16 -3.50 -2.94
CA GLU A 154 -25.85 -4.53 -3.93
C GLU A 154 -26.53 -4.20 -5.26
N ASP A 155 -27.81 -3.83 -5.24
CA ASP A 155 -28.57 -3.44 -6.44
C ASP A 155 -27.91 -2.24 -7.17
N ALA A 156 -27.50 -1.22 -6.41
CA ALA A 156 -26.79 -0.06 -6.96
C ALA A 156 -25.49 -0.45 -7.66
N LEU A 157 -24.73 -1.39 -7.09
CA LEU A 157 -23.50 -1.89 -7.70
C LEU A 157 -23.79 -2.74 -8.93
N GLN A 158 -24.79 -3.61 -8.89
CA GLN A 158 -25.19 -4.45 -10.02
C GLN A 158 -25.61 -3.61 -11.23
N ASP A 159 -26.31 -2.50 -11.01
CA ASP A 159 -26.70 -1.56 -12.08
C ASP A 159 -25.47 -0.89 -12.72
N VAL A 160 -24.54 -0.37 -11.92
CA VAL A 160 -23.30 0.22 -12.44
C VAL A 160 -22.49 -0.80 -13.24
N LEU A 161 -22.35 -2.02 -12.71
CA LEU A 161 -21.62 -3.11 -13.38
C LEU A 161 -22.31 -3.57 -14.66
N ARG A 162 -23.64 -3.43 -14.77
CA ARG A 162 -24.37 -3.70 -16.02
C ARG A 162 -23.95 -2.73 -17.12
N HIS A 163 -23.72 -1.46 -16.77
CA HIS A 163 -23.28 -0.43 -17.71
C HIS A 163 -21.78 -0.52 -18.05
N ASP A 164 -20.95 -1.03 -17.14
CA ASP A 164 -19.51 -1.20 -17.37
C ASP A 164 -19.15 -2.49 -18.13
N ARG A 165 -20.14 -3.35 -18.42
CA ARG A 165 -19.97 -4.45 -19.38
C ARG A 165 -20.14 -3.91 -20.79
N PRO A 166 -19.08 -3.90 -21.64
CA PRO A 166 -19.31 -3.70 -23.06
C PRO A 166 -20.23 -4.83 -23.52
N VAL A 167 -21.38 -4.48 -24.09
CA VAL A 167 -22.23 -5.43 -24.81
C VAL A 167 -21.38 -6.00 -25.94
N GLN A 168 -20.69 -7.12 -25.68
CA GLN A 168 -20.08 -7.92 -26.73
C GLN A 168 -21.25 -8.43 -27.55
N GLY A 169 -21.43 -7.82 -28.73
CA GLY A 169 -22.63 -7.95 -29.55
C GLY A 169 -22.91 -9.35 -30.08
N LEU A 170 -23.37 -10.25 -29.21
CA LEU A 170 -23.91 -11.57 -29.53
C LEU A 170 -24.85 -12.05 -28.40
N ALA A 171 -26.08 -11.53 -28.34
CA ALA A 171 -27.15 -12.22 -27.65
C ALA A 171 -28.46 -12.09 -28.43
N ARG A 172 -28.81 -13.21 -29.04
CA ARG A 172 -30.06 -13.61 -29.68
C ARG A 172 -31.28 -13.11 -28.88
N TYR A 173 -32.22 -12.46 -29.57
CA TYR A 173 -33.55 -12.13 -29.08
C TYR A 173 -34.24 -13.39 -28.52
N ASP A 174 -34.64 -13.34 -27.25
CA ASP A 174 -35.82 -14.00 -26.69
C ASP A 174 -35.81 -13.81 -25.16
N GLU A 175 -36.13 -12.60 -24.66
CA GLU A 175 -36.85 -12.41 -23.39
C GLU A 175 -37.70 -11.12 -23.48
N PRO A 176 -38.98 -11.15 -23.12
CA PRO A 176 -39.88 -10.01 -23.19
C PRO A 176 -39.91 -9.22 -21.86
N ASP A 177 -40.00 -7.90 -22.00
CA ASP A 177 -40.48 -6.93 -21.00
C ASP A 177 -39.54 -6.51 -19.86
N LEU A 178 -38.44 -5.82 -20.22
CA LEU A 178 -37.97 -4.65 -19.46
C LEU A 178 -37.75 -3.50 -20.45
N ASP A 179 -38.22 -2.30 -20.10
CA ASP A 179 -38.04 -1.06 -20.88
C ASP A 179 -36.53 -0.76 -21.05
N ASP A 180 -35.93 -1.38 -22.07
CA ASP A 180 -34.52 -1.24 -22.42
C ASP A 180 -34.30 0.05 -23.24
N ASP A 181 -34.25 1.18 -22.54
CA ASP A 181 -33.50 2.36 -22.97
C ASP A 181 -32.08 2.35 -22.36
N ALA A 182 -31.61 1.20 -21.86
CA ALA A 182 -30.27 1.03 -21.34
C ALA A 182 -29.24 1.01 -22.48
N GLY A 183 -28.54 2.13 -22.68
CA GLY A 183 -27.42 2.25 -23.62
C GLY A 183 -27.74 2.95 -24.94
N TYR A 184 -28.94 3.54 -25.11
CA TYR A 184 -29.20 4.38 -26.26
C TYR A 184 -28.66 5.80 -26.02
N VAL A 185 -27.70 6.20 -26.83
CA VAL A 185 -27.38 7.62 -27.04
C VAL A 185 -28.66 8.28 -27.55
N GLU A 186 -29.17 9.30 -26.84
CA GLU A 186 -30.34 10.05 -27.29
C GLU A 186 -30.13 10.50 -28.74
N SER A 187 -31.20 10.64 -29.53
CA SER A 187 -31.04 11.10 -30.92
C SER A 187 -30.32 12.45 -31.03
N VAL A 188 -30.33 13.26 -29.96
CA VAL A 188 -29.65 14.54 -29.87
C VAL A 188 -28.15 14.42 -29.54
N ASP A 189 -27.75 13.33 -28.88
CA ASP A 189 -26.36 13.05 -28.49
C ASP A 189 -25.61 12.22 -29.56
N ARG A 190 -26.31 11.79 -30.63
CA ARG A 190 -25.71 11.10 -31.76
C ARG A 190 -24.93 12.09 -32.62
N ILE A 191 -23.67 12.31 -32.25
CA ILE A 191 -22.72 13.07 -33.07
C ILE A 191 -22.54 12.31 -34.39
N SER A 192 -22.73 13.00 -35.53
CA SER A 192 -22.46 12.40 -36.83
C SER A 192 -20.96 12.19 -37.00
N GLU A 193 -20.57 11.17 -37.76
CA GLU A 193 -19.15 10.92 -38.11
C GLU A 193 -18.49 12.19 -38.71
N ASP A 194 -19.27 13.00 -39.43
CA ASP A 194 -18.81 14.27 -39.99
C ASP A 194 -18.57 15.35 -38.93
N ASP A 195 -19.42 15.43 -37.89
CA ASP A 195 -19.21 16.35 -36.77
C ASP A 195 -18.03 15.92 -35.89
N TYR A 196 -17.87 14.62 -35.65
CA TYR A 196 -16.68 14.08 -34.98
C TYR A 196 -15.40 14.44 -35.75
N ARG A 197 -15.38 14.23 -37.07
CA ARG A 197 -14.23 14.58 -37.92
C ARG A 197 -13.92 16.07 -37.96
N ARG A 198 -14.92 16.94 -37.73
CA ARG A 198 -14.70 18.39 -37.60
C ARG A 198 -14.07 18.79 -36.27
N THR A 199 -14.23 17.97 -35.23
CA THR A 199 -13.55 18.17 -33.94
C THR A 199 -12.11 17.69 -33.95
N LEU A 200 -11.74 16.82 -34.91
CA LEU A 200 -10.36 16.39 -35.07
C LEU A 200 -9.51 17.54 -35.65
N PRO A 201 -8.31 17.80 -35.08
CA PRO A 201 -7.35 18.72 -35.66
C PRO A 201 -7.04 18.29 -37.11
N SER A 202 -6.86 19.26 -38.00
CA SER A 202 -6.55 18.94 -39.39
C SER A 202 -5.25 18.11 -39.48
N PRO A 203 -5.13 17.15 -40.43
CA PRO A 203 -3.93 16.33 -40.56
C PRO A 203 -2.63 17.13 -40.77
N ALA A 204 -2.75 18.40 -41.18
CA ALA A 204 -1.63 19.32 -41.37
C ALA A 204 -1.12 19.97 -40.07
N GLN A 205 -1.84 19.86 -38.95
CA GLN A 205 -1.44 20.40 -37.65
C GLN A 205 -0.73 19.38 -36.75
N LEU A 206 -0.62 18.12 -37.19
CA LEU A 206 -0.08 17.02 -36.37
C LEU A 206 1.39 16.67 -36.65
N LEU A 207 2.11 17.42 -37.51
CA LEU A 207 3.46 17.03 -37.96
C LEU A 207 4.45 18.18 -38.26
N THR A 208 4.35 19.34 -37.60
CA THR A 208 5.36 20.42 -37.73
C THR A 208 6.11 20.79 -36.47
N ASP A 209 5.75 20.25 -35.30
CA ASP A 209 6.26 20.77 -34.03
C ASP A 209 7.17 19.79 -33.26
N TYR A 210 7.61 18.70 -33.89
CA TYR A 210 8.68 17.84 -33.38
C TYR A 210 9.95 18.03 -34.23
N ASP A 211 10.61 19.18 -34.08
CA ASP A 211 12.06 19.25 -34.27
C ASP A 211 12.70 18.68 -32.99
N GLU A 212 13.26 17.47 -33.10
CA GLU A 212 14.12 16.86 -32.09
C GLU A 212 15.36 17.75 -31.84
N PRO A 213 15.74 18.05 -30.59
CA PRO A 213 17.12 18.36 -30.25
C PRO A 213 18.01 17.12 -30.19
#